data_AF-A0A2A8VGX7-F1
#
_entry.id   AF-A0A2A8VGX7-F1
#
_cell.length_a   1.000
_cell.length_b   1.000
_cell.length_c   1.000
_cell.angle_alpha   90.00
_cell.angle_beta   90.00
_cell.angle_gamma   90.00
#
_symmetry.space_group_name_H-M   'P 1'
#
loop_
_entity.id
_entity.type
_entity.pdbx_description
1 polymer ?
#
loop_
_entity_poly.entity_id
_entity_poly.type
_entity_poly.pdbx_seq_one_letter_code
_entity_poly.pdbx_strand_id
1 'polypeptide(L)' 'MRHESMNPKNARDEIKEIFVDGLQRDLSPEEETLISGWTQTFNKSERATIINMLKELLNKHKRHD' A
#
# COMPACT_ATOMS: atom_id res chain seq x y z
N MET A 1 13.69 19.64 -14.85
CA MET A 1 12.88 18.73 -14.02
C MET A 1 13.77 17.58 -13.59
N ARG A 2 13.97 17.39 -12.28
CA ARG A 2 14.79 16.27 -11.78
C ARG A 2 13.99 14.98 -11.99
N HIS A 3 14.58 14.02 -12.70
CA HIS A 3 14.06 12.65 -12.72
C HIS A 3 14.24 12.08 -11.31
N GLU A 4 13.19 12.16 -10.49
CA GLU A 4 13.11 11.36 -9.27
C GLU A 4 12.95 9.90 -9.71
N SER A 5 14.07 9.21 -9.79
CA SER A 5 14.13 7.76 -9.80
C SER A 5 13.43 7.27 -8.52
N MET A 6 12.14 6.98 -8.63
CA MET A 6 11.31 6.44 -7.54
C MET A 6 11.93 5.13 -7.07
N ASN A 7 12.44 5.16 -5.85
CA ASN A 7 13.07 4.04 -5.20
C ASN A 7 11.98 2.98 -4.89
N PRO A 8 12.11 1.71 -5.32
CA PRO A 8 11.14 0.65 -5.03
C PRO A 8 10.84 0.44 -3.53
N LYS A 9 11.73 0.90 -2.64
CA LYS A 9 11.46 1.00 -1.19
C LYS A 9 10.17 1.78 -0.88
N ASN A 10 9.93 2.90 -1.55
CA ASN A 10 8.77 3.75 -1.31
C ASN A 10 7.45 3.03 -1.67
N ALA A 11 7.51 2.02 -2.55
CA ALA A 11 6.35 1.26 -3.00
C ALA A 11 5.75 0.31 -1.98
N ARG A 12 6.63 -0.41 -1.29
CA ARG A 12 6.26 -1.23 -0.15
C ARG A 12 5.66 -0.37 0.96
N ASP A 13 6.29 0.77 1.24
CA ASP A 13 5.95 1.61 2.39
C ASP A 13 4.52 2.17 2.26
N GLU A 14 4.11 2.65 1.08
CA GLU A 14 2.76 3.20 0.89
C GLU A 14 1.63 2.14 1.00
N ILE A 15 1.83 0.92 0.48
CA ILE A 15 0.80 -0.13 0.60
C ILE A 15 0.75 -0.63 2.05
N LYS A 16 1.90 -0.77 2.71
CA LYS A 16 1.98 -1.13 4.13
C LYS A 16 1.24 -0.12 5.01
N GLU A 17 1.47 1.18 4.82
CA GLU A 17 0.81 2.25 5.58
C GLU A 17 -0.72 2.15 5.47
N ILE A 18 -1.25 1.88 4.28
CA ILE A 18 -2.69 1.73 4.07
C ILE A 18 -3.26 0.56 4.89
N PHE A 19 -2.54 -0.56 4.97
CA PHE A 19 -2.98 -1.70 5.79
C PHE A 19 -2.91 -1.39 7.29
N VAL A 20 -1.85 -0.75 7.77
CA VAL A 20 -1.73 -0.34 9.19
C VAL A 20 -2.85 0.63 9.57
N ASP A 21 -3.07 1.65 8.75
CA ASP A 21 -4.13 2.65 8.96
C ASP A 21 -5.53 2.03 8.89
N GLY A 22 -5.73 1.08 7.98
CA GLY A 22 -7.00 0.42 7.76
C GLY A 22 -7.37 -0.60 8.83
N LEU A 23 -6.39 -1.39 9.28
CA LEU A 23 -6.57 -2.40 10.32
C LEU A 23 -6.46 -1.83 11.73
N GLN A 24 -5.97 -0.60 11.87
CA GLN A 24 -5.70 0.07 13.15
C GLN A 24 -4.79 -0.75 14.07
N ARG A 25 -3.86 -1.50 13.47
CA ARG A 25 -2.84 -2.29 14.18
C ARG A 25 -1.60 -2.44 13.33
N ASP A 26 -0.50 -2.75 13.99
CA ASP A 26 0.72 -3.16 13.31
C ASP A 26 0.53 -4.49 12.58
N LEU A 27 1.32 -4.66 11.52
CA LEU A 27 1.40 -5.90 10.77
C LEU A 27 2.39 -6.85 11.43
N SER A 28 2.06 -8.13 11.44
CA SER A 28 3.03 -9.16 11.83
C SER A 28 4.15 -9.26 10.78
N PRO A 29 5.32 -9.83 11.14
CA PRO A 29 6.40 -10.06 10.18
C PRO A 29 6.00 -10.91 8.97
N GLU A 30 5.06 -11.84 9.15
CA GLU A 30 4.51 -12.66 8.08
C GLU A 30 3.64 -11.83 7.13
N GLU A 31 2.76 -10.99 7.67
CA GLU A 31 1.92 -10.08 6.88
C GLU A 31 2.77 -9.09 6.08
N GLU A 32 3.82 -8.54 6.69
CA GLU A 32 4.78 -7.68 5.99
C GLU A 32 5.49 -8.41 4.84
N THR A 33 5.85 -9.68 5.04
CA THR A 33 6.51 -10.50 4.02
C THR A 33 5.57 -10.76 2.85
N LEU A 34 4.31 -11.09 3.13
CA LEU A 34 3.28 -11.31 2.12
C LEU A 34 3.02 -10.05 1.28
N ILE A 35 2.85 -8.89 1.93
CA ILE A 35 2.66 -7.61 1.22
C ILE A 35 3.90 -7.26 0.40
N SER A 36 5.10 -7.50 0.94
CA SER A 36 6.34 -7.25 0.22
C SER A 36 6.43 -8.13 -1.04
N GLY A 37 6.15 -9.42 -0.94
CA GLY A 37 6.16 -10.34 -2.08
C GLY A 37 5.08 -10.01 -3.11
N TRP A 38 3.88 -9.65 -2.66
CA TRP A 38 2.78 -9.25 -3.53
C TRP A 38 3.09 -7.99 -4.34
N THR A 39 3.74 -7.00 -3.73
CA THR A 39 3.95 -5.68 -4.34
C THR A 39 5.24 -5.54 -5.13
N GLN A 40 6.16 -6.50 -4.99
CA GLN A 40 7.50 -6.45 -5.58
C GLN A 40 7.50 -6.36 -7.11
N THR A 41 6.49 -6.91 -7.78
CA THR A 41 6.43 -7.00 -9.25
C THR A 41 5.68 -5.84 -9.91
N PHE A 42 5.08 -4.95 -9.12
CA PHE A 42 4.21 -3.90 -9.65
C PHE A 42 4.99 -2.78 -10.31
N ASN A 43 4.53 -2.39 -11.50
CA ASN A 43 4.95 -1.14 -12.10
C ASN A 43 4.24 0.06 -11.43
N LYS A 44 4.71 1.28 -11.75
CA LYS A 44 4.19 2.52 -11.14
C LYS A 44 2.68 2.71 -11.34
N SER A 45 2.13 2.34 -12.49
CA SER A 45 0.71 2.50 -12.79
C SER A 45 -0.14 1.50 -12.01
N GLU A 46 0.25 0.23 -12.03
CA GLU A 46 -0.43 -0.84 -11.27
C GLU A 46 -0.47 -0.51 -9.78
N ARG A 47 0.65 -0.03 -9.24
CA ARG A 47 0.75 0.39 -7.85
C ARG A 47 -0.23 1.51 -7.51
N ALA A 48 -0.28 2.57 -8.32
CA ALA A 48 -1.18 3.69 -8.09
C ALA A 48 -2.65 3.25 -8.13
N THR A 49 -3.01 2.38 -9.07
CA THR A 49 -4.35 1.79 -9.17
C THR A 49 -4.71 1.02 -7.91
N ILE A 50 -3.85 0.12 -7.44
CA ILE A 50 -4.11 -0.69 -6.24
C ILE A 50 -4.24 0.17 -4.99
N ILE A 51 -3.34 1.15 -4.81
CA ILE A 51 -3.39 2.08 -3.68
C ILE A 51 -4.73 2.83 -3.64
N ASN A 52 -5.20 3.32 -4.79
CA ASN A 52 -6.48 4.02 -4.86
C ASN A 52 -7.66 3.11 -4.52
N MET A 53 -7.67 1.88 -5.04
CA MET A 53 -8.71 0.89 -4.72
C MET A 53 -8.76 0.58 -3.22
N LEU A 54 -7.61 0.37 -2.58
CA LEU A 54 -7.54 0.11 -1.14
C LEU A 54 -8.04 1.30 -0.32
N LYS A 55 -7.64 2.53 -0.68
CA LYS A 55 -8.11 3.76 -0.03
C LYS A 55 -9.63 3.92 -0.17
N GLU A 56 -10.20 3.62 -1.33
CA GLU A 56 -11.64 3.66 -1.55
C GLU A 56 -12.40 2.66 -0.66
N LEU A 57 -11.89 1.43 -0.53
CA LEU A 57 -12.48 0.41 0.34
C LEU A 57 -12.47 0.84 1.81
N LEU A 58 -11.33 1.33 2.30
CA LEU A 58 -11.21 1.81 3.69
C LEU A 58 -12.10 3.02 3.96
N ASN A 59 -12.18 3.97 3.02
CA ASN A 59 -13.05 5.13 3.15
C ASN A 59 -14.53 4.75 3.11
N LYS A 60 -14.92 3.71 2.37
CA LYS A 60 -16.29 3.17 2.44
C LYS A 60 -16.56 2.58 3.81
N HIS A 61 -15.64 1.80 4.36
CA HIS A 61 -15.82 1.20 5.69
C HIS A 61 -16.02 2.26 6.78
N LYS A 62 -15.19 3.32 6.77
CA LYS A 62 -15.31 4.46 7.71
C LYS A 62 -16.60 5.27 7.61
N ARG A 63 -17.34 5.17 6.49
CA ARG A 63 -18.62 5.88 6.30
C ARG A 63 -19.83 5.12 6.86
N HIS A 64 -19.64 3.86 7.24
CA HIS A 64 -20.71 2.99 7.72
C HIS A 64 -20.71 2.80 9.25
N ASP A 65 -19.72 3.35 9.96
CA ASP A 65 -19.73 3.57 11.42
C ASP A 65 -20.21 4.99 11.75
#